data_AF-A0A8K0QTK5-F1
#
_entry.id   AF-A0A8K0QTK5-F1
#
_cell.length_a   1.000
_cell.length_b   1.000
_cell.length_c   1.000
_cell.angle_alpha   90.00
_cell.angle_beta   90.00
_cell.angle_gamma   90.00
#
_symmetry.space_group_name_H-M   'P 1'
#
loop_
_entity.id
_entity.type
_entity.pdbx_description
1 polymer ?
#
loop_
_entity_poly.entity_id
_entity_poly.type
_entity_poly.pdbx_seq_one_letter_code
_entity_poly.pdbx_strand_id
1 'polypeptide(L)'
;MADVYSSAHLILAAINTSDCNDGFIHPRPDTVVIKSNGAPAVHVRRAVCHHTREKTFQMEPYPLFKRVWCMQERELACRTLHFLPDEVVWQCAALTDCECGANPERDVPSEHSGAIRRYACFKSSAMEDTTIGKVWAAIVEDYCRLGITYASDTLPALSGLAQRLEVLEPGRYIAGLWETDLAFLLNWSPQTEYGTIFPRAEINGPIFS
;
A
#
# COMPACT_ATOMS: atom_id res chain seq x y z
N MET A 1 -0.50 18.82 -2.62
CA MET A 1 0.37 17.64 -2.42
C MET A 1 -0.08 16.47 -3.27
N ALA A 2 -1.36 16.09 -3.23
CA ALA A 2 -1.90 15.01 -4.07
C ALA A 2 -1.54 15.13 -5.56
N ASP A 3 -1.64 16.33 -6.13
CA ASP A 3 -1.29 16.62 -7.53
C ASP A 3 0.16 16.33 -7.90
N VAL A 4 1.08 16.46 -6.93
CA VAL A 4 2.51 16.22 -7.16
C VAL A 4 2.74 14.74 -7.45
N TYR A 5 2.17 13.86 -6.62
CA TYR A 5 2.34 12.42 -6.75
C TYR A 5 1.53 11.82 -7.91
N SER A 6 0.32 12.35 -8.15
CA SER A 6 -0.52 11.90 -9.26
C SER A 6 0.02 12.33 -10.63
N SER A 7 0.73 13.46 -10.70
CA SER A 7 1.35 13.99 -11.92
C SER A 7 2.79 13.56 -12.13
N ALA A 8 3.44 12.97 -11.11
CA ALA A 8 4.79 12.46 -11.23
C ALA A 8 4.85 11.37 -12.31
N HIS A 9 5.85 11.45 -13.19
CA HIS A 9 6.06 10.43 -14.21
C HIS A 9 6.41 9.07 -13.59
N LEU A 10 7.26 9.11 -12.56
CA LEU A 10 7.77 7.96 -11.82
C LEU A 10 8.07 8.37 -10.38
N ILE A 11 7.71 7.53 -9.43
CA ILE A 11 8.13 7.63 -8.04
C ILE A 11 9.15 6.54 -7.74
N LEU A 12 10.23 6.91 -7.05
CA LEU A 12 11.20 5.95 -6.50
C LEU A 12 10.89 5.78 -5.02
N ALA A 13 10.53 4.55 -4.62
CA ALA A 13 10.21 4.24 -3.23
C ALA A 13 11.36 3.43 -2.62
N ALA A 14 12.15 4.06 -1.77
CA ALA A 14 13.14 3.39 -0.93
C ALA A 14 12.43 2.74 0.27
N ILE A 15 11.99 1.50 0.10
CA ILE A 15 11.07 0.87 1.05
C ILE A 15 11.75 0.58 2.40
N ASN A 16 13.02 0.16 2.38
CA ASN A 16 13.74 -0.29 3.57
C ASN A 16 14.50 0.81 4.33
N THR A 17 14.32 2.08 3.96
CA THR A 17 15.02 3.21 4.59
C THR A 17 14.14 3.93 5.61
N SER A 18 14.70 4.30 6.75
CA SER A 18 13.94 5.02 7.79
C SER A 18 13.87 6.52 7.49
N ASP A 19 14.95 7.08 6.95
CA ASP A 19 15.03 8.49 6.56
C ASP A 19 15.92 8.73 5.32
N CYS A 20 16.09 9.99 4.94
CA CYS A 20 16.80 10.39 3.73
C CYS A 20 18.33 10.30 3.82
N ASN A 21 18.89 10.05 5.00
CA ASN A 21 20.33 9.82 5.19
C ASN A 21 20.70 8.34 4.98
N ASP A 22 19.72 7.44 4.96
CA ASP A 22 19.92 6.03 4.68
C ASP A 22 20.08 5.80 3.16
N GLY A 23 21.08 5.01 2.78
CA GLY A 23 21.18 4.50 1.42
C GLY A 23 20.15 3.39 1.17
N PHE A 24 19.55 3.36 -0.01
CA PHE A 24 18.57 2.31 -0.39
C PHE A 24 19.14 1.25 -1.35
N ILE A 25 20.37 1.45 -1.82
CA ILE A 25 21.08 0.51 -2.69
C ILE A 25 22.03 -0.31 -1.82
N HIS A 26 21.52 -1.42 -1.30
CA HIS A 26 22.32 -2.34 -0.49
C HIS A 26 22.92 -3.46 -1.36
N PRO A 27 24.04 -4.07 -0.93
CA PRO A 27 24.54 -5.30 -1.54
C PRO A 27 23.44 -6.37 -1.52
N ARG A 28 23.13 -6.94 -2.69
CA ARG A 28 22.12 -7.99 -2.84
C ARG A 28 22.77 -9.37 -2.71
N PRO A 29 22.00 -10.44 -2.38
CA PRO A 29 22.51 -11.80 -2.28
C PRO A 29 23.28 -12.22 -3.54
N ASP A 30 24.30 -13.06 -3.34
CA ASP A 30 25.24 -13.43 -4.38
C ASP A 30 24.56 -13.98 -5.64
N THR A 31 24.93 -13.40 -6.78
CA THR A 31 24.55 -13.90 -8.09
C THR A 31 25.57 -14.95 -8.53
N VAL A 32 25.10 -16.17 -8.78
CA VAL A 32 25.91 -17.23 -9.37
C VAL A 32 26.06 -16.97 -10.87
N VAL A 33 27.29 -16.81 -11.34
CA VAL A 33 27.57 -16.59 -12.77
C VAL A 33 27.93 -17.92 -13.42
N ILE A 34 27.06 -18.40 -14.29
CA ILE A 34 27.28 -19.59 -15.12
C ILE A 34 27.90 -19.13 -16.43
N LYS A 35 29.19 -19.41 -16.60
CA LYS A 35 29.92 -19.14 -17.85
C LYS A 35 29.81 -20.36 -18.77
N SER A 36 29.53 -20.12 -20.05
CA SER A 36 29.51 -21.16 -21.08
C SER A 36 30.45 -20.76 -22.23
N ASN A 37 31.17 -21.73 -22.79
CA ASN A 37 32.15 -21.47 -23.85
C ASN A 37 31.42 -21.02 -25.13
N GLY A 38 31.64 -19.76 -25.53
CA GLY A 38 31.07 -19.18 -26.74
C GLY A 38 29.66 -18.62 -26.59
N ALA A 39 29.10 -18.57 -25.37
CA ALA A 39 27.79 -18.00 -25.08
C ALA A 39 27.88 -16.88 -24.02
N PRO A 40 26.93 -15.94 -23.98
CA PRO A 40 26.88 -14.92 -22.94
C PRO A 40 26.76 -15.56 -21.54
N ALA A 41 27.40 -14.91 -20.55
CA ALA A 41 27.34 -15.36 -19.16
C ALA A 41 25.90 -15.25 -18.63
N VAL A 42 25.44 -16.31 -17.96
CA VAL A 42 24.11 -16.35 -17.33
C VAL A 42 24.25 -16.05 -15.85
N HIS A 43 23.55 -15.03 -15.39
CA HIS A 43 23.51 -14.61 -14.00
C HIS A 43 22.27 -15.22 -13.32
N VAL A 44 22.48 -16.05 -12.31
CA VAL A 44 21.41 -16.75 -11.59
C VAL A 44 21.43 -16.34 -10.13
N ARG A 45 20.26 -16.00 -9.58
CA ARG A 45 20.08 -15.75 -8.14
C ARG A 45 18.99 -16.64 -7.59
N ARG A 46 19.00 -16.87 -6.27
CA ARG A 46 17.88 -17.54 -5.60
C ARG A 46 16.62 -16.69 -5.75
N ALA A 47 15.48 -17.33 -6.02
CA ALA A 47 14.19 -16.62 -6.04
C ALA A 47 13.89 -16.04 -4.65
N VAL A 48 13.40 -14.80 -4.63
CA VAL A 48 12.98 -14.12 -3.39
C VAL A 48 11.57 -14.60 -3.02
N CYS A 49 11.37 -15.07 -1.79
CA CYS A 49 10.06 -15.49 -1.29
C CYS A 49 9.32 -14.31 -0.66
N HIS A 50 8.61 -13.51 -1.46
CA HIS A 50 7.65 -12.49 -0.98
C HIS A 50 6.24 -12.65 -1.59
N HIS A 51 6.03 -13.68 -2.41
CA HIS A 51 4.74 -14.02 -3.02
C HIS A 51 4.00 -15.16 -2.32
N THR A 52 4.63 -15.83 -1.36
CA THR A 52 4.03 -16.96 -0.65
C THR A 52 3.01 -16.46 0.36
N ARG A 53 1.73 -16.81 0.09
CA ARG A 53 0.57 -16.65 0.98
C ARG A 53 0.71 -17.35 2.35
N GLU A 54 1.80 -18.10 2.56
CA GLU A 54 2.16 -18.72 3.83
C GLU A 54 2.66 -17.63 4.79
N LYS A 55 1.72 -17.10 5.56
CA LYS A 55 1.88 -16.12 6.65
C LYS A 55 2.72 -16.64 7.83
N THR A 56 3.87 -17.27 7.61
CA THR A 56 4.71 -17.79 8.69
C THR A 56 5.77 -16.81 9.18
N PHE A 57 6.01 -15.72 8.44
CA PHE A 57 6.85 -14.63 8.91
C PHE A 57 5.99 -13.39 9.09
N GLN A 58 5.83 -12.96 10.35
CA GLN A 58 5.45 -11.59 10.68
C GLN A 58 6.54 -10.67 10.14
N MET A 59 6.45 -10.29 8.87
CA MET A 59 7.26 -9.21 8.36
C MET A 59 6.73 -7.93 9.01
N GLU A 60 7.53 -7.38 9.92
CA GLU A 60 7.34 -5.99 10.35
C GLU A 60 7.17 -5.12 9.09
N PRO A 61 6.14 -4.26 9.04
CA PRO A 61 5.93 -3.42 7.86
C PRO A 61 7.18 -2.59 7.62
N TYR A 62 7.58 -2.50 6.35
CA TYR A 62 8.80 -1.77 5.99
C TYR A 62 8.80 -0.33 6.52
N PRO A 63 9.97 0.22 6.92
CA PRO A 63 10.08 1.53 7.54
C PRO A 63 9.34 2.66 6.79
N LEU A 64 9.44 2.69 5.45
CA LEU A 64 8.77 3.70 4.63
C LEU A 64 7.24 3.67 4.83
N PHE A 65 6.65 2.48 4.95
CA PHE A 65 5.21 2.33 5.09
C PHE A 65 4.69 2.63 6.48
N LYS A 66 5.54 2.80 7.49
CA LYS A 66 5.14 3.28 8.82
C LYS A 66 4.80 4.77 8.83
N ARG A 67 5.22 5.50 7.80
CA ARG A 67 5.06 6.95 7.69
C ARG A 67 3.73 7.28 7.02
N VAL A 68 2.86 7.96 7.76
CA VAL A 68 1.53 8.39 7.32
C VAL A 68 1.54 9.09 5.96
N TRP A 69 2.45 10.03 5.75
CA TRP A 69 2.58 10.77 4.50
C TRP A 69 2.89 9.87 3.29
N CYS A 70 3.64 8.78 3.50
CA CYS A 70 4.00 7.85 2.43
C CYS A 70 2.79 7.05 1.91
N MET A 71 1.67 7.02 2.65
CA MET A 71 0.43 6.46 2.13
C MET A 71 -0.09 7.27 0.93
N GLN A 72 -0.07 8.61 0.98
CA GLN A 72 -0.47 9.43 -0.17
C GLN A 72 0.41 9.15 -1.39
N GLU A 73 1.73 9.05 -1.17
CA GLU A 73 2.70 8.77 -2.24
C GLU A 73 2.39 7.43 -2.90
N ARG A 74 2.09 6.40 -2.10
CA ARG A 74 1.79 5.05 -2.58
C ARG A 74 0.45 4.93 -3.32
N GLU A 75 -0.60 5.55 -2.79
CA GLU A 75 -1.95 5.42 -3.34
C GLU A 75 -2.17 6.31 -4.57
N LEU A 76 -1.48 7.46 -4.68
CA LEU A 76 -1.68 8.42 -5.77
C LEU A 76 -0.71 8.24 -6.94
N ALA A 77 0.42 7.57 -6.73
CA ALA A 77 1.39 7.31 -7.79
C ALA A 77 0.78 6.53 -8.96
N CYS A 78 0.99 7.02 -10.18
CA CYS A 78 0.64 6.27 -11.39
C CYS A 78 1.66 5.17 -11.71
N ARG A 79 2.93 5.37 -11.31
CA ARG A 79 4.06 4.47 -11.54
C ARG A 79 5.05 4.59 -10.39
N THR A 80 5.41 3.46 -9.79
CA THR A 80 6.35 3.39 -8.68
C THR A 80 7.37 2.29 -8.91
N LEU A 81 8.64 2.62 -8.72
CA LEU A 81 9.72 1.66 -8.63
C LEU A 81 10.09 1.50 -7.16
N HIS A 82 9.78 0.35 -6.61
CA HIS A 82 10.03 0.01 -5.22
C HIS A 82 11.37 -0.68 -5.08
N PHE A 83 12.26 -0.11 -4.27
CA PHE A 83 13.54 -0.69 -3.88
C PHE A 83 13.35 -1.42 -2.55
N LEU A 84 13.17 -2.73 -2.63
CA LEU A 84 13.13 -3.63 -1.48
C LEU A 84 14.58 -4.06 -1.13
N PRO A 85 14.81 -4.65 0.07
CA PRO A 85 16.13 -5.15 0.44
C PRO A 85 16.70 -6.16 -0.57
N ASP A 86 15.83 -7.03 -1.07
CA ASP A 86 16.24 -8.19 -1.86
C ASP A 86 16.07 -7.99 -3.38
N GLU A 87 15.24 -7.03 -3.80
CA GLU A 87 14.95 -6.79 -5.20
C GLU A 87 14.23 -5.47 -5.52
N VAL A 88 14.01 -5.23 -6.81
CA VAL A 88 13.20 -4.13 -7.30
C VAL A 88 11.85 -4.62 -7.81
N VAL A 89 10.79 -3.91 -7.43
CA VAL A 89 9.42 -4.15 -7.88
C VAL A 89 8.91 -2.94 -8.64
N TRP A 90 8.50 -3.15 -9.89
CA TRP A 90 7.76 -2.18 -10.67
C TRP A 90 6.26 -2.27 -10.36
N GLN A 91 5.61 -1.13 -10.22
CA GLN A 91 4.17 -1.05 -10.07
C GLN A 91 3.61 0.08 -10.93
N CYS A 92 2.53 -0.20 -11.65
CA CYS A 92 1.71 0.82 -12.29
C CYS A 92 0.21 0.46 -12.21
N ALA A 93 -0.63 1.28 -12.82
CA ALA A 93 -2.07 1.03 -12.90
C ALA A 93 -2.44 -0.27 -13.63
N ALA A 94 -1.57 -0.77 -14.52
CA ALA A 94 -1.87 -1.94 -15.35
C ALA A 94 -1.28 -3.25 -14.81
N LEU A 95 -0.14 -3.22 -14.11
CA LEU A 95 0.55 -4.43 -13.65
C LEU A 95 1.52 -4.16 -12.51
N THR A 96 1.90 -5.24 -11.83
CA THR A 96 3.09 -5.32 -10.98
C THR A 96 4.08 -6.24 -11.67
N ASP A 97 5.35 -5.87 -11.70
CA ASP A 97 6.42 -6.75 -12.17
C ASP A 97 7.60 -6.73 -11.20
N CYS A 98 8.36 -7.81 -11.15
CA CYS A 98 9.32 -8.07 -10.09
C CYS A 98 10.60 -8.69 -10.65
N GLU A 99 11.77 -8.25 -10.19
CA GLU A 99 13.05 -8.80 -10.66
C GLU A 99 13.19 -10.32 -10.43
N CYS A 100 12.44 -10.94 -9.51
CA CYS A 100 12.48 -12.38 -9.29
C CYS A 100 11.76 -13.18 -10.39
N GLY A 101 11.00 -12.51 -11.27
CA GLY A 101 10.25 -13.13 -12.34
C GLY A 101 9.08 -14.00 -11.86
N ALA A 102 8.78 -14.01 -10.55
CA ALA A 102 7.61 -14.68 -10.02
C ALA A 102 6.35 -14.00 -10.55
N ASN A 103 5.53 -14.75 -11.28
CA ASN A 103 4.30 -14.26 -11.90
C ASN A 103 3.12 -15.19 -11.55
N PRO A 104 2.62 -15.16 -10.31
CA PRO A 104 1.56 -16.08 -9.88
C PRO A 104 0.16 -15.58 -10.27
N GLU A 105 -0.02 -15.09 -11.50
CA GLU A 105 -1.22 -14.41 -12.05
C GLU A 105 -1.12 -12.88 -11.96
N ARG A 106 -1.07 -12.24 -13.14
CA ARG A 106 -0.66 -10.85 -13.45
C ARG A 106 -1.44 -9.72 -12.75
N ASP A 107 -2.35 -10.05 -11.84
CA ASP A 107 -3.22 -9.10 -11.17
C ASP A 107 -3.23 -9.24 -9.64
N VAL A 108 -2.63 -10.25 -9.02
CA VAL A 108 -2.72 -10.37 -7.56
C VAL A 108 -1.98 -9.19 -6.91
N PRO A 109 -2.69 -8.31 -6.15
CA PRO A 109 -2.04 -7.21 -5.46
C PRO A 109 -1.05 -7.78 -4.46
N SER A 110 0.22 -7.38 -4.57
CA SER A 110 1.20 -7.66 -3.51
C SER A 110 0.79 -6.96 -2.22
N GLU A 111 1.29 -7.41 -1.07
CA GLU A 111 1.12 -6.72 0.22
C GLU A 111 1.60 -5.25 0.17
N HIS A 112 2.47 -4.93 -0.79
CA HIS A 112 2.99 -3.60 -1.08
C HIS A 112 2.01 -2.70 -1.86
N SER A 113 0.93 -3.26 -2.42
CA SER A 113 -0.06 -2.51 -3.17
C SER A 113 -0.96 -1.70 -2.24
N GLY A 114 -1.20 -0.44 -2.59
CA GLY A 114 -2.15 0.42 -1.88
C GLY A 114 -3.59 -0.10 -1.89
N ALA A 115 -4.38 0.31 -0.90
CA ALA A 115 -5.76 -0.13 -0.69
C ALA A 115 -6.66 0.13 -1.92
N ILE A 116 -6.47 1.26 -2.61
CA ILE A 116 -7.23 1.58 -3.83
C ILE A 116 -6.95 0.57 -4.94
N ARG A 117 -5.68 0.17 -5.10
CA ARG A 117 -5.28 -0.80 -6.11
C ARG A 117 -5.72 -2.22 -5.77
N ARG A 118 -5.62 -2.60 -4.49
CA ARG A 118 -6.18 -3.86 -4.01
C ARG A 118 -7.66 -3.95 -4.38
N TYR A 119 -8.42 -2.89 -4.11
CA TYR A 119 -9.82 -2.82 -4.51
C TYR A 119 -10.04 -2.93 -6.03
N ALA A 120 -9.31 -2.17 -6.85
CA ALA A 120 -9.47 -2.20 -8.30
C ALA A 120 -9.30 -3.61 -8.88
N CYS A 121 -8.35 -4.39 -8.35
CA CYS A 121 -8.17 -5.79 -8.70
C CYS A 121 -9.31 -6.69 -8.19
N PHE A 122 -9.75 -6.53 -6.94
CA PHE A 122 -10.87 -7.35 -6.42
C PHE A 122 -12.20 -7.10 -7.14
N LYS A 123 -12.40 -5.88 -7.66
CA LYS A 123 -13.57 -5.55 -8.50
C LYS A 123 -13.51 -6.24 -9.86
N SER A 124 -12.33 -6.39 -10.47
CA SER A 124 -12.19 -7.08 -11.76
C SER A 124 -12.36 -8.60 -11.64
N SER A 125 -12.14 -9.17 -10.45
CA SER A 125 -12.30 -10.61 -10.19
C SER A 125 -13.72 -11.06 -9.80
N ALA A 126 -14.75 -10.26 -10.08
CA ALA A 126 -16.17 -10.60 -9.87
C ALA A 126 -16.60 -10.94 -8.42
N MET A 127 -15.96 -10.35 -7.39
CA MET A 127 -16.54 -10.34 -6.04
C MET A 127 -17.65 -9.27 -5.96
N GLU A 128 -18.91 -9.67 -6.13
CA GLU A 128 -20.10 -8.79 -6.17
C GLU A 128 -20.32 -7.93 -4.91
N ASP A 129 -19.72 -8.27 -3.77
CA ASP A 129 -20.04 -7.65 -2.47
C ASP A 129 -19.12 -6.49 -2.02
N THR A 130 -18.16 -6.04 -2.85
CA THR A 130 -17.22 -5.00 -2.41
C THR A 130 -17.75 -3.59 -2.70
N THR A 131 -18.35 -2.98 -1.68
CA THR A 131 -18.89 -1.62 -1.73
C THR A 131 -17.81 -0.55 -1.50
N ILE A 132 -18.06 0.68 -1.93
CA ILE A 132 -17.13 1.81 -1.75
C ILE A 132 -16.87 2.12 -0.27
N GLY A 133 -17.87 1.94 0.60
CA GLY A 133 -17.72 2.08 2.04
C GLY A 133 -16.68 1.10 2.60
N LYS A 134 -16.63 -0.15 2.12
CA LYS A 134 -15.61 -1.13 2.55
C LYS A 134 -14.21 -0.71 2.11
N VAL A 135 -14.07 -0.14 0.91
CA VAL A 135 -12.79 0.38 0.40
C VAL A 135 -12.32 1.56 1.23
N TRP A 136 -13.23 2.51 1.48
CA TRP A 136 -12.93 3.68 2.28
C TRP A 136 -12.57 3.31 3.71
N ALA A 137 -13.30 2.39 4.33
CA ALA A 137 -12.98 1.86 5.64
C ALA A 137 -11.59 1.21 5.68
N ALA A 138 -11.21 0.43 4.66
CA ALA A 138 -9.87 -0.15 4.57
C ALA A 138 -8.77 0.91 4.42
N ILE A 139 -9.01 1.99 3.67
CA ILE A 139 -8.09 3.13 3.56
C ILE A 139 -7.93 3.83 4.91
N VAL A 140 -9.03 4.14 5.58
CA VAL A 140 -9.01 4.80 6.88
C VAL A 140 -8.35 3.90 7.94
N GLU A 141 -8.64 2.60 7.93
CA GLU A 141 -8.01 1.63 8.83
C GLU A 141 -6.51 1.52 8.60
N ASP A 142 -6.08 1.38 7.33
CA ASP A 142 -4.66 1.39 6.99
C ASP A 142 -4.01 2.68 7.48
N TYR A 143 -4.63 3.84 7.25
CA TYR A 143 -4.14 5.14 7.70
C TYR A 143 -4.02 5.23 9.23
N CYS A 144 -5.04 4.79 9.96
CA CYS A 144 -5.07 4.82 11.43
C CYS A 144 -4.03 3.90 12.08
N ARG A 145 -3.63 2.81 11.40
CA ARG A 145 -2.55 1.92 11.85
C ARG A 145 -1.16 2.54 11.68
N LEU A 146 -1.02 3.59 10.87
CA LEU A 146 0.24 4.29 10.68
C LEU A 146 0.52 5.25 11.84
N GLY A 147 1.80 5.55 12.08
CA GLY A 147 2.20 6.45 13.15
C GLY A 147 1.84 7.90 12.84
N ILE A 148 0.67 8.36 13.31
CA ILE A 148 0.24 9.76 13.18
C ILE A 148 1.05 10.63 14.14
N THR A 149 1.95 11.44 13.57
CA THR A 149 2.73 12.42 14.36
C THR A 149 1.91 13.68 14.65
N TYR A 150 1.04 14.10 13.71
CA TYR A 150 0.23 15.31 13.82
C TYR A 150 -1.21 15.03 13.37
N ALA A 151 -2.14 14.99 14.33
CA ALA A 151 -3.54 14.69 14.05
C ALA A 151 -4.20 15.71 13.09
N SER A 152 -3.74 16.97 13.11
CA SER A 152 -4.20 18.04 12.22
C SER A 152 -4.01 17.73 10.73
N ASP A 153 -3.03 16.86 10.40
CA ASP A 153 -2.70 16.53 9.03
C ASP A 153 -3.56 15.37 8.46
N THR A 154 -4.41 14.77 9.30
CA THR A 154 -5.23 13.61 8.95
C THR A 154 -6.21 13.88 7.81
N LEU A 155 -7.06 14.90 7.98
CA LEU A 155 -8.09 15.21 6.98
C LEU A 155 -7.49 15.76 5.68
N PRO A 156 -6.49 16.67 5.70
CA PRO A 156 -5.77 17.05 4.49
C PRO A 156 -5.14 15.84 3.78
N ALA A 157 -4.55 14.90 4.52
CA ALA A 157 -3.92 13.71 3.94
C ALA A 157 -4.95 12.77 3.27
N LEU A 158 -6.11 12.57 3.89
CA LEU A 158 -7.15 11.71 3.32
C LEU A 158 -7.95 12.38 2.20
N SER A 159 -8.06 13.71 2.18
CA SER A 159 -8.83 14.42 1.16
C SER A 159 -8.34 14.21 -0.27
N GLY A 160 -7.02 14.09 -0.48
CA GLY A 160 -6.45 13.76 -1.79
C GLY A 160 -6.81 12.34 -2.26
N LEU A 161 -6.89 11.39 -1.33
CA LEU A 161 -7.37 10.03 -1.63
C LEU A 161 -8.87 10.04 -1.91
N ALA A 162 -9.62 10.86 -1.17
CA ALA A 162 -11.06 11.00 -1.37
C ALA A 162 -11.37 11.51 -2.79
N GLN A 163 -10.68 12.55 -3.25
CA GLN A 163 -10.80 13.07 -4.62
C GLN A 163 -10.52 12.00 -5.69
N ARG A 164 -9.55 11.11 -5.44
CA ARG A 164 -9.24 10.00 -6.36
C ARG A 164 -10.40 9.01 -6.50
N LEU A 165 -11.17 8.82 -5.43
CA LEU A 165 -12.31 7.91 -5.37
C LEU A 165 -13.61 8.52 -5.90
N GLU A 166 -13.66 9.84 -6.16
CA GLU A 166 -14.85 10.49 -6.73
C GLU A 166 -15.25 9.91 -8.10
N VAL A 167 -14.29 9.37 -8.86
CA VAL A 167 -14.53 8.64 -10.12
C VAL A 167 -15.46 7.43 -9.94
N LEU A 168 -15.58 6.91 -8.72
CA LEU A 168 -16.48 5.81 -8.39
C LEU A 168 -17.89 6.28 -8.00
N GLU A 169 -18.15 7.58 -8.07
CA GLU A 169 -19.43 8.22 -7.74
C GLU A 169 -19.97 7.86 -6.32
N PRO A 170 -19.15 7.98 -5.25
CA PRO A 170 -19.56 7.66 -3.87
C PRO A 170 -20.62 8.59 -3.24
N GLY A 171 -21.17 9.54 -3.99
CA GLY A 171 -22.03 10.60 -3.45
C GLY A 171 -21.23 11.68 -2.70
N ARG A 172 -21.91 12.44 -1.83
CA ARG A 172 -21.30 13.58 -1.14
C ARG A 172 -20.26 13.12 -0.11
N TYR A 173 -19.13 13.82 -0.06
CA TYR A 173 -18.15 13.66 1.02
C TYR A 173 -18.54 14.51 2.22
N ILE A 174 -19.07 13.87 3.26
CA ILE A 174 -19.64 14.52 4.44
C ILE A 174 -18.70 14.22 5.60
N ALA A 175 -17.94 15.23 6.03
CA ALA A 175 -17.04 15.11 7.18
C ALA A 175 -16.25 13.80 7.14
N GLY A 176 -15.38 13.63 6.15
CA GLY A 176 -14.51 12.44 6.06
C GLY A 176 -15.18 11.12 5.66
N LEU A 177 -16.50 11.09 5.50
CA LEU A 177 -17.28 9.90 5.14
C LEU A 177 -17.99 10.09 3.81
N TRP A 178 -18.20 9.00 3.08
CA TRP A 178 -19.02 9.01 1.87
C TRP A 178 -20.50 8.84 2.19
N GLU A 179 -21.35 9.57 1.48
CA GLU A 179 -22.81 9.45 1.59
C GLU A 179 -23.27 8.03 1.22
N THR A 180 -22.68 7.44 0.18
CA THR A 180 -22.84 6.02 -0.10
C THR A 180 -22.22 5.19 1.02
N ASP A 181 -22.97 4.21 1.53
CA ASP A 181 -22.61 3.37 2.66
C ASP A 181 -22.38 4.11 3.98
N LEU A 182 -22.92 5.33 4.14
CA LEU A 182 -22.75 6.11 5.38
C LEU A 182 -23.15 5.33 6.64
N ALA A 183 -24.23 4.56 6.57
CA ALA A 183 -24.68 3.71 7.68
C ALA A 183 -23.63 2.66 8.08
N PHE A 184 -22.93 2.06 7.11
CA PHE A 184 -21.82 1.14 7.36
C PHE A 184 -20.61 1.87 7.94
N LEU A 185 -20.25 3.02 7.37
CA LEU A 185 -19.12 3.83 7.81
C LEU A 185 -19.28 4.42 9.23
N LEU A 186 -20.52 4.59 9.70
CA LEU A 186 -20.85 4.99 11.07
C LEU A 186 -20.92 3.81 12.05
N ASN A 187 -20.91 2.57 11.58
CA ASN A 187 -21.04 1.38 12.41
C ASN A 187 -19.70 1.01 13.06
N TRP A 188 -19.23 1.84 13.99
CA TRP A 188 -17.96 1.65 14.66
C TRP A 188 -18.07 0.56 15.72
N SER A 189 -17.14 -0.38 15.70
CA SER A 189 -16.98 -1.37 16.75
C SER A 189 -15.57 -1.27 17.34
N PRO A 190 -15.42 -1.52 18.66
CA PRO A 190 -14.10 -1.64 19.24
C PRO A 190 -13.38 -2.84 18.60
N GLN A 191 -12.13 -2.63 18.17
CA GLN A 191 -11.28 -3.70 17.65
C GLN A 191 -10.94 -4.65 18.81
N THR A 192 -11.58 -5.82 18.84
CA THR A 192 -11.29 -6.87 19.81
C THR A 192 -10.26 -7.83 19.23
N GLU A 193 -8.99 -7.70 19.63
CA GLU A 193 -8.05 -8.80 19.48
C GLU A 193 -8.13 -9.69 20.74
N TYR A 194 -8.42 -10.98 20.53
CA TYR A 194 -8.38 -12.02 21.57
C TYR A 194 -9.23 -11.75 22.84
N GLY A 195 -10.43 -11.18 22.70
CA GLY A 195 -11.37 -11.03 23.83
C GLY A 195 -10.93 -10.05 24.91
N THR A 196 -9.84 -9.30 24.69
CA THR A 196 -9.38 -8.26 25.59
C THR A 196 -9.92 -6.93 25.10
N ILE A 197 -10.81 -6.31 25.88
CA ILE A 197 -11.28 -4.95 25.60
C ILE A 197 -10.11 -4.03 25.96
N PHE A 198 -9.40 -3.51 24.95
CA PHE A 198 -8.42 -2.46 25.20
C PHE A 198 -9.14 -1.24 25.79
N PRO A 199 -8.69 -0.71 26.93
CA PRO A 199 -9.25 0.52 27.47
C PRO A 199 -9.12 1.61 26.41
N ARG A 200 -10.23 2.31 26.19
CA ARG A 200 -10.43 3.35 25.19
C ARG A 200 -9.26 4.34 25.24
N ALA A 201 -8.30 4.21 24.31
CA ALA A 201 -7.45 5.34 23.96
C ALA A 201 -8.39 6.47 23.54
N GLU A 202 -8.17 7.67 24.05
CA GLU A 202 -8.97 8.85 23.76
C GLU A 202 -9.25 8.93 22.24
N ILE A 203 -10.51 8.71 21.89
CA ILE A 203 -11.15 8.86 20.57
C ILE A 203 -10.16 9.09 19.40
N ASN A 204 -9.68 8.00 18.79
CA ASN A 204 -9.05 8.01 17.46
C ASN A 204 -10.10 7.83 16.33
N GLY A 205 -11.32 8.30 16.56
CA GLY A 205 -12.22 8.56 15.43
C GLY A 205 -11.76 9.84 14.73
N PRO A 206 -12.00 10.02 13.43
CA PRO A 206 -11.73 11.30 12.79
C PRO A 206 -12.51 12.40 13.53
N ILE A 207 -11.78 13.25 14.25
CA ILE A 207 -12.37 14.33 15.04
C ILE A 207 -12.61 15.48 14.06
N PHE A 208 -13.86 15.72 13.70
CA PHE A 208 -14.28 16.87 12.91
C PHE A 208 -14.57 18.04 13.84
N SER A 209 -13.52 18.64 14.40
CA SER A 209 -13.61 19.93 15.12
C SER A 209 -12.89 21.01 14.36
#